data_AF-A0A644WQ98-F1
#
_entry.id   AF-A0A644WQ98-F1
#
_cell.length_a   1.000
_cell.length_b   1.000
_cell.length_c   1.000
_cell.angle_alpha   90.00
_cell.angle_beta   90.00
_cell.angle_gamma   90.00
#
_symmetry.space_group_name_H-M   'P 1'
#
loop_
_entity.id
_entity.type
_entity.pdbx_description
1 polymer ?
#
loop_
_entity_poly.entity_id
_entity_poly.type
_entity_poly.pdbx_seq_one_letter_code
_entity_poly.pdbx_strand_id
1 'polypeptide(L)'
;MAQPDDLVQARNLLKQLDLFDFIPKVSTPAEYGRYMIAESGRFEYDENLDEFYDYQKYGKQRMSQEQGQYVGGGYVSYHGFISIEEVLAGSETERMEQTLGGM
;
A
#
# COMPACT_ATOMS: atom_id res chain seq x y z
N MET A 1 -7.78 7.87 5.53
CA MET A 1 -7.79 6.65 6.37
C MET A 1 -8.29 7.00 7.76
N ALA A 2 -8.90 6.06 8.45
CA ALA A 2 -9.27 6.23 9.86
C ALA A 2 -8.02 6.46 10.73
N GLN A 3 -8.20 7.18 11.83
CA GLN A 3 -7.16 7.51 12.80
C GLN A 3 -7.65 7.19 14.22
N PRO A 4 -6.77 6.80 15.15
CA PRO A 4 -7.17 6.54 16.53
C PRO A 4 -7.54 7.81 17.29
N ASP A 5 -8.65 7.76 18.04
CA ASP A 5 -9.08 8.85 18.93
C ASP A 5 -8.45 8.78 20.34
N ASP A 6 -7.99 7.61 20.75
CA ASP A 6 -7.42 7.36 22.07
C ASP A 6 -6.29 6.32 22.06
N LEU A 7 -5.66 6.12 23.22
CA LEU A 7 -4.54 5.18 23.40
C LEU A 7 -4.96 3.71 23.24
N VAL A 8 -6.23 3.36 23.49
CA VAL A 8 -6.72 1.99 23.32
C VAL A 8 -6.82 1.66 21.84
N GLN A 9 -7.42 2.56 21.05
CA GLN A 9 -7.49 2.42 19.60
C GLN A 9 -6.10 2.42 18.96
N ALA A 10 -5.22 3.33 19.38
CA ALA A 10 -3.84 3.37 18.91
C ALA A 10 -3.10 2.05 19.19
N ARG A 11 -3.29 1.47 20.38
CA ARG A 11 -2.72 0.16 20.71
C ARG A 11 -3.28 -0.96 19.84
N ASN A 12 -4.58 -0.95 19.53
CA ASN A 12 -5.20 -1.97 18.68
C ASN A 12 -4.62 -1.92 17.26
N LEU A 13 -4.42 -0.71 16.71
CA LEU A 13 -3.76 -0.52 15.41
C LEU A 13 -2.29 -0.98 15.44
N LEU A 14 -1.55 -0.61 16.49
CA LEU A 14 -0.12 -0.95 16.63
C LEU A 14 0.14 -2.46 16.70
N LYS A 15 -0.84 -3.25 17.17
CA LYS A 15 -0.73 -4.72 17.22
C LYS A 15 -0.74 -5.39 15.85
N GLN A 16 -1.24 -4.68 14.82
CA GLN A 16 -1.48 -5.22 13.49
C GLN A 16 -0.81 -4.33 12.42
N LEU A 17 0.37 -3.78 12.74
CA LEU A 17 1.13 -2.95 11.80
C LEU A 17 1.61 -3.72 10.56
N ASP A 18 1.72 -5.04 10.67
CA ASP A 18 2.03 -5.94 9.57
C ASP A 18 0.95 -5.93 8.47
N LEU A 19 -0.25 -5.40 8.73
CA LEU A 19 -1.27 -5.17 7.71
C LEU A 19 -0.95 -4.00 6.77
N PHE A 20 0.07 -3.20 7.08
CA PHE A 20 0.41 -1.99 6.33
C PHE A 20 1.73 -2.15 5.58
N ASP A 21 1.77 -1.60 4.36
CA ASP A 21 3.02 -1.31 3.66
C ASP A 21 3.27 0.19 3.67
N PHE A 22 4.53 0.59 3.85
CA PHE A 22 4.95 1.97 3.72
C PHE A 22 6.06 2.08 2.67
N ILE A 23 5.82 2.92 1.66
CA ILE A 23 6.76 3.21 0.59
C ILE A 23 7.26 4.64 0.77
N PRO A 24 8.52 4.85 1.19
CA PRO A 24 9.05 6.18 1.41
C PRO A 24 9.25 6.94 0.09
N LYS A 25 9.23 8.27 0.16
CA LYS A 25 9.56 9.19 -0.95
C LYS A 25 8.69 9.05 -2.21
N VAL A 26 7.51 8.46 -2.10
CA VAL A 26 6.51 8.39 -3.17
C VAL A 26 5.42 9.42 -2.93
N SER A 27 5.24 10.35 -3.86
CA SER A 27 4.26 11.44 -3.78
C SER A 27 3.38 11.55 -5.05
N THR A 28 3.67 10.76 -6.09
CA THR A 28 2.94 10.77 -7.35
C THR A 28 2.67 9.34 -7.85
N PRO A 29 1.66 9.13 -8.73
CA PRO A 29 1.39 7.79 -9.26
C PRO A 29 2.54 7.25 -10.10
N ALA A 30 3.31 8.11 -10.77
CA ALA A 30 4.47 7.70 -11.54
C ALA A 30 5.60 7.18 -10.64
N GLU A 31 5.89 7.86 -9.53
CA GLU A 31 6.86 7.39 -8.53
C GLU A 31 6.42 6.07 -7.89
N TYR A 32 5.13 5.94 -7.54
CA TYR A 32 4.58 4.69 -7.03
C TYR A 32 4.74 3.57 -8.06
N GLY A 33 4.34 3.81 -9.32
CA GLY A 33 4.45 2.82 -10.38
C GLY A 33 5.88 2.38 -10.64
N ARG A 34 6.83 3.33 -10.62
CA ARG A 34 8.26 3.04 -10.75
C ARG A 34 8.77 2.20 -9.59
N TYR A 35 8.46 2.57 -8.35
CA TYR A 35 8.82 1.77 -7.18
C TYR A 35 8.28 0.33 -7.31
N MET A 36 7.00 0.20 -7.68
CA MET A 36 6.37 -1.11 -7.80
C MET A 36 6.99 -1.98 -8.87
N ILE A 37 7.36 -1.42 -10.03
CA ILE A 37 7.93 -2.20 -11.14
C ILE A 37 9.43 -2.46 -10.91
N ALA A 38 10.21 -1.46 -10.51
CA ALA A 38 11.67 -1.52 -10.52
C ALA A 38 12.32 -1.81 -9.15
N GLU A 39 11.68 -1.42 -8.04
CA GLU A 39 12.31 -1.40 -6.71
C GLU A 39 11.69 -2.38 -5.72
N SER A 40 10.43 -2.77 -5.93
CA SER A 40 9.67 -3.59 -4.97
C SER A 40 10.12 -5.06 -4.91
N GLY A 41 10.94 -5.51 -5.87
CA GLY A 41 11.31 -6.92 -6.04
C GLY A 41 10.15 -7.82 -6.49
N ARG A 42 8.99 -7.26 -6.83
CA ARG A 42 7.80 -8.03 -7.24
C ARG A 42 7.80 -8.46 -8.71
N PHE A 43 8.63 -7.84 -9.55
CA PHE A 43 8.76 -8.15 -10.97
C PHE A 43 10.22 -8.36 -11.35
N GLU A 44 10.45 -9.17 -12.39
CA GLU A 44 11.72 -9.17 -13.10
C GLU A 44 11.80 -7.86 -13.90
N TYR A 45 12.48 -6.87 -13.34
CA TYR A 45 12.71 -5.59 -13.98
C TYR A 45 13.92 -5.66 -14.93
N ASP A 46 13.71 -5.24 -16.18
CA ASP A 46 14.78 -5.05 -17.17
C ASP A 46 14.94 -3.56 -17.43
N GLU A 47 16.10 -3.02 -17.08
CA GLU A 47 16.44 -1.60 -17.29
C GLU A 47 16.44 -1.20 -18.78
N ASN A 48 16.66 -2.14 -19.70
CA ASN A 48 16.59 -1.88 -21.14
C ASN A 48 15.17 -1.62 -21.63
N LEU A 49 14.16 -1.98 -20.83
CA LEU A 49 12.75 -1.74 -21.13
C LEU A 49 12.18 -0.50 -20.43
N ASP A 50 13.00 0.28 -19.71
CA ASP A 50 12.53 1.39 -18.85
C ASP A 50 11.63 2.38 -19.59
N GLU A 51 12.00 2.74 -20.82
CA GLU A 51 11.26 3.71 -21.65
C GLU A 51 9.89 3.21 -22.14
N PHE A 52 9.65 1.90 -22.10
CA PHE A 52 8.39 1.28 -22.53
C PHE A 52 7.35 1.19 -21.41
N TYR A 53 7.75 1.39 -20.15
CA TYR A 53 6.83 1.32 -19.01
C TYR A 53 6.05 2.61 -18.81
N ASP A 54 4.72 2.53 -18.87
CA ASP A 54 3.85 3.61 -18.43
C ASP A 54 3.64 3.54 -16.90
N TYR A 55 4.65 4.01 -16.17
CA TYR A 55 4.64 4.04 -14.70
C TYR A 55 3.43 4.79 -14.14
N GLN A 56 3.03 5.89 -14.78
CA GLN A 56 1.92 6.69 -14.30
C GLN A 56 0.59 5.96 -14.43
N LYS A 57 0.33 5.32 -15.58
CA LYS A 57 -0.88 4.54 -15.79
C LYS A 57 -0.94 3.33 -14.87
N TYR A 58 0.15 2.58 -14.77
CA TYR A 58 0.23 1.42 -13.88
C TYR A 58 0.00 1.83 -12.41
N GLY A 59 0.69 2.89 -11.96
CA GLY A 59 0.54 3.38 -10.59
C GLY A 59 -0.90 3.82 -10.29
N LYS A 60 -1.53 4.60 -11.18
CA LYS A 60 -2.95 4.99 -11.02
C LYS A 60 -3.88 3.77 -10.92
N GLN A 61 -3.68 2.76 -11.77
CA GLN A 61 -4.50 1.56 -11.78
C GLN A 61 -4.35 0.79 -10.46
N ARG A 62 -3.12 0.55 -10.00
CA ARG A 62 -2.87 -0.18 -8.74
C ARG A 62 -3.41 0.58 -7.53
N MET A 63 -3.12 1.88 -7.43
CA MET A 63 -3.61 2.73 -6.36
C MET A 63 -5.14 2.78 -6.29
N SER A 64 -5.85 2.66 -7.43
CA SER A 64 -7.33 2.58 -7.45
C SER A 64 -7.91 1.25 -6.94
N GLN A 65 -7.10 0.20 -6.87
CA GLN A 65 -7.51 -1.15 -6.48
C GLN A 65 -7.08 -1.52 -5.06
N GLU A 66 -6.31 -0.65 -4.40
CA GLU A 66 -5.82 -0.88 -3.05
C GLU A 66 -6.33 0.19 -2.08
N GLN A 67 -6.33 -0.13 -0.79
CA GLN A 67 -6.67 0.83 0.25
C GLN A 67 -5.42 1.60 0.66
N GLY A 68 -5.03 2.61 -0.12
CA GLY A 68 -3.83 3.39 0.15
C GLY A 68 -4.02 4.90 0.03
N GLN A 69 -3.05 5.63 0.59
CA GLN A 69 -3.03 7.10 0.53
C GLN A 69 -1.61 7.64 0.65
N TYR A 70 -1.39 8.83 0.09
CA TYR A 70 -0.17 9.60 0.38
C TYR A 70 -0.20 10.10 1.82
N VAL A 71 0.95 10.05 2.46
CA VAL A 71 1.22 10.60 3.79
C VAL A 71 2.49 11.45 3.72
N GLY A 72 2.77 12.22 4.77
CA GLY A 72 4.02 12.96 4.86
C GLY A 72 5.22 12.03 4.69
N GLY A 73 5.96 12.18 3.58
CA GLY A 73 7.17 11.40 3.30
C GLY A 73 6.97 10.07 2.58
N GLY A 74 5.76 9.74 2.10
CA GLY A 74 5.57 8.53 1.29
C GLY A 74 4.13 8.14 1.03
N TYR A 75 3.93 6.87 0.72
CA TYR A 75 2.64 6.26 0.46
C TYR A 75 2.42 5.08 1.40
N VAL A 76 1.23 4.97 2.00
CA VAL A 76 0.85 3.87 2.87
C VAL A 76 -0.31 3.10 2.27
N SER A 77 -0.26 1.78 2.29
CA SER A 77 -1.36 0.89 1.88
C SER A 77 -1.72 -0.08 2.98
N TYR A 78 -3.02 -0.39 3.09
CA TYR A 78 -3.59 -1.30 4.05
C TYR A 78 -4.09 -2.57 3.36
N HIS A 79 -3.84 -3.71 4.00
CA HIS A 79 -4.06 -5.05 3.44
C HIS A 79 -4.84 -5.98 4.36
N GLY A 80 -5.64 -5.49 5.31
CA GLY A 80 -6.50 -6.34 6.14
C GLY A 80 -7.87 -6.65 5.51
N PHE A 81 -8.50 -7.75 5.91
CA PHE A 81 -9.83 -8.15 5.39
C PHE A 81 -10.98 -7.30 5.92
N ILE A 82 -10.77 -6.62 7.05
CA ILE A 82 -11.76 -5.73 7.70
C ILE A 82 -11.28 -4.29 7.66
N SER A 83 -12.17 -3.34 7.91
CA SER A 83 -11.83 -1.91 7.90
C SER A 83 -10.85 -1.51 9.02
N ILE A 84 -10.15 -0.39 8.83
CA ILE A 84 -9.28 0.17 9.88
C ILE A 84 -10.13 0.55 11.11
N GLU A 85 -11.37 0.98 10.91
CA GLU A 85 -12.33 1.28 11.98
C GLU A 85 -12.61 0.05 12.86
N GLU A 86 -12.79 -1.13 12.25
CA GLU A 86 -12.95 -2.39 12.99
C GLU A 86 -11.67 -2.77 13.74
N VAL A 87 -10.50 -2.56 13.13
CA VAL A 87 -9.21 -2.75 13.81
C VAL A 87 -9.06 -1.81 15.01
N LEU A 88 -9.41 -0.53 14.86
CA LEU A 88 -9.40 0.45 15.95
C LEU A 88 -10.36 0.05 17.09
N ALA A 89 -11.53 -0.51 16.75
CA ALA A 89 -12.49 -1.06 17.70
C ALA A 89 -11.99 -2.34 18.41
N GLY A 90 -10.87 -2.92 17.98
CA GLY A 90 -10.20 -4.06 18.61
C GLY A 90 -10.40 -5.39 17.91
N SER A 91 -11.00 -5.42 16.71
CA SER A 91 -11.07 -6.62 15.90
C SER A 91 -9.69 -6.98 15.35
N GLU A 92 -9.38 -8.27 15.34
CA GLU A 92 -8.16 -8.80 14.74
C GLU A 92 -8.45 -9.37 13.35
N THR A 93 -7.51 -9.21 12.44
CA THR A 93 -7.57 -9.71 11.07
C THR A 93 -6.19 -10.14 10.61
N GLU A 94 -6.16 -10.83 9.48
CA GLU A 94 -4.91 -11.25 8.85
C GLU A 94 -4.64 -10.40 7.61
N ARG A 95 -3.38 -10.42 7.18
CA ARG A 95 -2.97 -9.78 5.95
C ARG A 95 -3.51 -10.55 4.75
N MET A 96 -4.26 -9.87 3.90
CA MET A 96 -4.68 -10.38 2.59
C MET A 96 -3.46 -10.61 1.72
N GLU A 97 -3.29 -11.84 1.23
CA GLU A 97 -2.34 -12.11 0.16
C GLU A 97 -2.83 -11.44 -1.13
N GLN A 98 -2.06 -10.46 -1.63
CA GLN A 98 -2.34 -9.90 -2.95
C GLN A 98 -1.88 -10.89 -4.02
N THR A 99 -2.83 -11.60 -4.63
CA THR A 99 -2.55 -12.35 -5.86
C THR A 99 -2.32 -11.37 -7.00
N LEU A 100 -1.11 -11.38 -7.55
CA LEU A 100 -0.79 -10.66 -8.80
C LEU A 100 -1.39 -11.45 -9.96
N GLY A 101 -2.58 -11.06 -10.38
CA GLY A 101 -3.23 -11.63 -11.54
C GLY A 101 -4.17 -10.61 -12.15
N GLY A 102 -3.66 -9.82 -13.09
CA GLY A 102 -4.54 -9.27 -14.12
C GLY A 102 -5.22 -10.43 -14.84
N MET A 103 -6.47 -10.24 -15.22
CA MET A 103 -7.08 -11.06 -16.28
C MET A 103 -6.22 -10.99 -17.54
#